data_AF-A0A945VW35-F1
#
_entry.id   AF-A0A945VW35-F1
#
_cell.length_a   1.000
_cell.length_b   1.000
_cell.length_c   1.000
_cell.angle_alpha   90.00
_cell.angle_beta   90.00
_cell.angle_gamma   90.00
#
_symmetry.space_group_name_H-M   'P 1'
#
loop_
_entity.id
_entity.type
_entity.pdbx_description
1 polymer ?
#
loop_
_entity_poly.entity_id
_entity_poly.type
_entity_poly.pdbx_seq_one_letter_code
_entity_poly.pdbx_strand_id
1 'polypeptide(L)'
;MRKGVRSAFENFMDPKVVHEILKEPENIKLGGEEREVTVYFSDIEKFSSISEKLQPAELIELLNEYLSEMTDQILDHGGFLDKYIGDAIVAAFGAPLEQSDHAVKACLATIDNQQRLRELNVKFKEEGRLQIQARIGLNSGRVLVGNVGSTNRLSYTVIGDEVNLGARLEAANKYYGTYTMISERTYELAKDYIEARELDMIRVVGKEKPVKVYELIDRKGQIEKSKREVIKLYEDGLKMYREKEWQKAIDLFQKALNKDPHDGPSLTYTERCKGYTQNPPPENWDGVYVLTAK
;
A
#
# COMPACT_ATOMS: atom_id res chain seq x y z
N MET A 1 -8.78 -24.82 -26.67
CA MET A 1 -8.17 -23.63 -27.33
C MET A 1 -6.84 -24.01 -27.99
N ARG A 2 -6.50 -23.42 -29.14
CA ARG A 2 -5.15 -23.51 -29.71
C ARG A 2 -4.16 -22.81 -28.74
N LYS A 3 -2.96 -23.35 -28.51
CA LYS A 3 -1.96 -22.80 -27.58
C LYS A 3 -1.71 -21.29 -27.74
N GLY A 4 -1.72 -20.78 -28.99
CA GLY A 4 -1.54 -19.36 -29.28
C GLY A 4 -2.68 -18.44 -28.80
N VAL A 5 -3.92 -18.93 -28.72
CA VAL A 5 -5.06 -18.12 -28.23
C VAL A 5 -4.96 -17.92 -26.72
N ARG A 6 -4.61 -18.98 -25.98
CA ARG A 6 -4.42 -18.91 -24.51
C ARG A 6 -3.31 -17.92 -24.14
N SER A 7 -2.15 -18.02 -24.79
CA SER A 7 -1.02 -17.12 -24.55
C SER A 7 -1.36 -15.66 -24.87
N ALA A 8 -2.21 -15.40 -25.88
CA ALA A 8 -2.70 -14.06 -26.14
C ALA A 8 -3.58 -13.52 -25.00
N PHE A 9 -4.48 -14.35 -24.43
CA PHE A 9 -5.32 -13.94 -23.29
C PHE A 9 -4.51 -13.68 -22.01
N GLU A 10 -3.45 -14.46 -21.76
CA GLU A 10 -2.56 -14.27 -20.61
C GLU A 10 -1.77 -12.95 -20.66
N ASN A 11 -1.64 -12.30 -21.83
CA ASN A 11 -1.07 -10.96 -21.95
C ASN A 11 -2.06 -9.83 -21.57
N PHE A 12 -3.36 -10.14 -21.50
CA PHE A 12 -4.41 -9.14 -21.23
C PHE A 12 -5.17 -9.40 -19.93
N MET A 13 -5.01 -10.57 -19.32
CA MET A 13 -5.66 -10.98 -18.08
C MET A 13 -4.68 -11.79 -17.24
N ASP A 14 -4.80 -11.68 -15.92
CA ASP A 14 -4.01 -12.48 -14.99
C ASP A 14 -4.10 -13.98 -15.33
N PRO A 15 -2.97 -14.72 -15.38
CA PRO A 15 -2.96 -16.13 -15.73
C PRO A 15 -3.87 -17.01 -14.86
N LYS A 16 -4.08 -16.65 -13.58
CA LYS A 16 -5.00 -17.37 -12.69
C LYS A 16 -6.44 -17.16 -13.11
N VAL A 17 -6.82 -15.96 -13.53
CA VAL A 17 -8.17 -15.68 -14.05
C VAL A 17 -8.39 -16.44 -15.35
N VAL A 18 -7.41 -16.44 -16.27
CA VAL A 18 -7.49 -17.25 -17.51
C VAL A 18 -7.66 -18.74 -17.17
N HIS A 19 -6.92 -19.24 -16.18
CA HIS A 19 -7.01 -20.63 -15.76
C HIS A 19 -8.40 -20.99 -15.20
N GLU A 20 -8.97 -20.15 -14.33
CA GLU A 20 -10.31 -20.36 -13.79
C GLU A 20 -11.39 -20.29 -14.87
N ILE A 21 -11.30 -19.32 -15.79
CA ILE A 21 -12.20 -19.21 -16.95
C ILE A 21 -12.15 -20.50 -17.80
N LEU A 22 -10.98 -21.09 -17.99
CA LEU A 22 -10.81 -22.28 -18.81
C LEU A 22 -11.34 -23.56 -18.14
N LYS A 23 -11.43 -23.61 -16.80
CA LYS A 23 -12.01 -24.76 -16.09
C LYS A 23 -13.51 -24.86 -16.33
N GLU A 24 -14.21 -23.73 -16.23
CA GLU A 24 -15.67 -23.68 -16.36
C GLU A 24 -16.11 -22.47 -17.23
N PRO A 25 -15.90 -22.53 -18.56
CA PRO A 25 -16.21 -21.40 -19.46
C PRO A 25 -17.69 -20.99 -19.44
N GLU A 26 -18.57 -21.92 -19.06
CA GLU A 26 -20.03 -21.71 -19.03
C GLU A 26 -20.51 -21.01 -17.75
N ASN A 27 -19.62 -20.88 -16.76
CA ASN A 27 -19.86 -20.18 -15.49
C ASN A 27 -19.35 -18.74 -15.48
N ILE A 28 -18.90 -18.21 -16.63
CA ILE A 28 -18.61 -16.77 -16.79
C ILE A 28 -19.94 -16.00 -16.85
N LYS A 29 -20.50 -15.73 -15.67
CA LYS A 29 -21.68 -14.90 -15.48
C LYS A 29 -21.35 -13.75 -14.53
N LEU A 30 -22.13 -12.68 -14.64
CA LEU A 30 -22.11 -11.61 -13.63
C LEU A 30 -22.38 -12.20 -12.25
N GLY A 31 -21.62 -11.74 -11.28
CA GLY A 31 -21.72 -12.20 -9.90
C GLY A 31 -20.34 -12.44 -9.31
N GLY A 32 -20.34 -12.81 -8.04
CA GLY A 32 -19.14 -13.08 -7.29
C GLY A 32 -19.50 -13.74 -5.97
N GLU A 33 -18.47 -14.13 -5.24
CA GLU A 33 -18.60 -14.64 -3.90
C GLU A 33 -17.94 -13.68 -2.91
N GLU A 34 -18.44 -13.69 -1.68
CA GLU A 34 -17.78 -12.96 -0.60
C GLU A 34 -16.54 -13.75 -0.18
N ARG A 35 -15.39 -13.10 -0.16
CA ARG A 35 -14.13 -13.70 0.25
C ARG A 35 -13.30 -12.74 1.08
N GLU A 36 -12.59 -13.26 2.08
CA GLU A 36 -11.55 -12.50 2.78
C GLU A 36 -10.29 -12.46 1.90
N VAL A 37 -9.85 -11.26 1.57
CA VAL A 37 -8.68 -11.01 0.72
C VAL A 37 -7.80 -9.93 1.35
N THR A 38 -6.57 -9.79 0.87
CA THR A 38 -5.80 -8.56 1.04
C THR A 38 -5.73 -7.82 -0.28
N VAL A 39 -6.29 -6.62 -0.34
CA VAL A 39 -6.14 -5.74 -1.49
C VAL A 39 -4.81 -4.99 -1.43
N TYR A 40 -4.23 -4.78 -2.60
CA TYR A 40 -2.99 -4.06 -2.84
C TYR A 40 -3.28 -2.90 -3.80
N PHE A 41 -2.88 -1.71 -3.40
CA PHE A 41 -2.89 -0.52 -4.24
C PHE A 41 -1.51 0.10 -4.23
N SER A 42 -0.98 0.46 -5.40
CA SER A 42 0.22 1.29 -5.50
C SER A 42 0.06 2.38 -6.54
N ASP A 43 0.74 3.51 -6.35
CA ASP A 43 0.74 4.68 -7.24
C ASP A 43 2.10 5.39 -7.15
N ILE A 44 2.59 5.97 -8.26
CA ILE A 44 3.88 6.66 -8.32
C ILE A 44 3.74 8.06 -7.70
N GLU A 45 4.59 8.35 -6.70
CA GLU A 45 4.63 9.67 -6.10
C GLU A 45 4.92 10.76 -7.15
N LYS A 46 4.01 11.74 -7.23
CA LYS A 46 4.10 12.90 -8.15
C LYS A 46 4.15 12.50 -9.63
N PHE A 47 3.45 11.43 -10.02
CA PHE A 47 3.41 10.97 -11.40
C PHE A 47 3.03 12.06 -12.41
N SER A 48 2.04 12.90 -12.13
CA SER A 48 1.66 14.00 -13.04
C SER A 48 2.85 14.91 -13.36
N SER A 49 3.62 15.34 -12.34
CA SER A 49 4.81 16.17 -12.54
C SER A 49 5.96 15.45 -13.23
N ILE A 50 6.04 14.11 -13.13
CA ILE A 50 6.98 13.29 -13.89
C ILE A 50 6.57 13.25 -15.37
N SER A 51 5.28 12.99 -15.64
CA SER A 51 4.73 12.87 -16.99
C SER A 51 4.87 14.15 -17.82
N GLU A 52 4.83 15.31 -17.18
CA GLU A 52 5.04 16.61 -17.85
C GLU A 52 6.49 16.87 -18.26
N LYS A 53 7.46 16.17 -17.65
CA LYS A 53 8.90 16.37 -17.88
C LYS A 53 9.48 15.44 -18.93
N LEU A 54 8.81 14.32 -19.22
CA LEU A 54 9.30 13.27 -20.10
C LEU A 54 8.66 13.37 -21.49
N GLN A 55 9.40 12.98 -22.52
CA GLN A 55 8.80 12.75 -23.82
C GLN A 55 7.87 11.52 -23.76
N PRO A 56 6.81 11.44 -24.60
CA PRO A 56 5.86 10.34 -24.56
C PRO A 56 6.49 8.94 -24.64
N ALA A 57 7.56 8.77 -25.44
CA ALA A 57 8.26 7.50 -25.56
C ALA A 57 8.99 7.10 -24.27
N GLU A 58 9.69 8.05 -23.64
CA GLU A 58 10.41 7.85 -22.38
C GLU A 58 9.44 7.53 -21.23
N LEU A 59 8.27 8.19 -21.22
CA LEU A 59 7.23 7.94 -20.24
C LEU A 59 6.66 6.52 -20.36
N ILE A 60 6.39 6.07 -21.60
CA ILE A 60 5.88 4.71 -21.85
C ILE A 60 6.92 3.66 -21.45
N GLU A 61 8.20 3.89 -21.75
CA GLU A 61 9.29 2.99 -21.35
C GLU A 61 9.43 2.89 -19.83
N LEU A 62 9.43 4.04 -19.14
CA LEU A 62 9.43 4.11 -17.67
C LEU A 62 8.24 3.34 -17.07
N LEU A 63 7.04 3.60 -17.58
CA LEU A 63 5.82 2.96 -17.08
C LEU A 63 5.84 1.45 -17.30
N ASN A 64 6.14 1.00 -18.52
CA ASN A 64 6.14 -0.44 -18.81
C ASN A 64 7.17 -1.18 -17.97
N GLU A 65 8.36 -0.62 -17.79
CA GLU A 65 9.40 -1.23 -16.97
C GLU A 65 9.01 -1.28 -15.49
N TYR A 66 8.52 -0.17 -14.93
CA TYR A 66 8.02 -0.12 -13.56
C TYR A 66 6.85 -1.10 -13.34
N LEU A 67 5.82 -1.05 -14.17
CA LEU A 67 4.63 -1.90 -14.02
C LEU A 67 4.99 -3.38 -14.16
N SER A 68 5.91 -3.75 -15.05
CA SER A 68 6.38 -5.13 -15.21
C SER A 68 7.10 -5.60 -13.95
N GLU A 69 8.13 -4.86 -13.51
CA GLU A 69 8.96 -5.25 -12.37
C GLU A 69 8.15 -5.35 -11.06
N MET A 70 7.19 -4.45 -10.85
CA MET A 70 6.34 -4.50 -9.65
C MET A 70 5.29 -5.62 -9.71
N THR A 71 4.77 -5.89 -10.90
CA THR A 71 3.78 -6.96 -11.10
C THR A 71 4.42 -8.33 -10.92
N ASP A 72 5.65 -8.52 -11.38
CA ASP A 72 6.38 -9.77 -11.21
C ASP A 72 6.49 -10.15 -9.73
N GLN A 73 6.83 -9.20 -8.84
CA GLN A 73 6.85 -9.47 -7.39
C GLN A 73 5.46 -9.85 -6.85
N ILE A 74 4.40 -9.17 -7.30
CA ILE A 74 3.03 -9.48 -6.86
C ILE A 74 2.67 -10.92 -7.25
N LEU A 75 2.94 -11.30 -8.50
CA LEU A 75 2.61 -12.62 -9.03
C LEU A 75 3.46 -13.73 -8.39
N ASP A 76 4.75 -13.49 -8.17
CA ASP A 76 5.69 -14.43 -7.53
C ASP A 76 5.28 -14.76 -6.08
N HIS A 77 4.67 -13.80 -5.38
CA HIS A 77 4.09 -14.01 -4.05
C HIS A 77 2.67 -14.61 -4.07
N GLY A 78 2.15 -14.94 -5.24
CA GLY A 78 0.85 -15.56 -5.38
C GLY A 78 -0.32 -14.57 -5.38
N GLY A 79 -0.06 -13.27 -5.55
CA GLY A 79 -1.09 -12.28 -5.83
C GLY A 79 -1.69 -12.45 -7.21
N PHE A 80 -2.83 -11.80 -7.44
CA PHE A 80 -3.42 -11.66 -8.76
C PHE A 80 -3.46 -10.17 -9.13
N LEU A 81 -3.10 -9.87 -10.37
CA LEU A 81 -3.24 -8.52 -10.93
C LEU A 81 -4.69 -8.30 -11.35
N ASP A 82 -5.37 -7.34 -10.73
CA ASP A 82 -6.73 -6.97 -11.13
C ASP A 82 -6.68 -6.07 -12.37
N LYS A 83 -5.97 -4.94 -12.26
CA LYS A 83 -5.87 -3.95 -13.33
C LYS A 83 -4.79 -2.92 -13.06
N TYR A 84 -4.38 -2.24 -14.13
CA TYR A 84 -3.67 -0.96 -14.05
C TYR A 84 -4.66 0.21 -14.18
N ILE A 85 -4.38 1.32 -13.49
CA ILE A 85 -5.11 2.59 -13.62
C ILE A 85 -4.07 3.69 -13.81
N GLY A 86 -3.69 3.97 -15.07
CA GLY A 86 -2.55 4.85 -15.33
C GLY A 86 -1.25 4.21 -14.84
N ASP A 87 -0.56 4.87 -13.92
CA ASP A 87 0.62 4.38 -13.21
C ASP A 87 0.30 3.53 -11.97
N ALA A 88 -0.98 3.46 -11.59
CA ALA A 88 -1.39 2.70 -10.42
C ALA A 88 -1.57 1.21 -10.72
N ILE A 89 -1.22 0.38 -9.73
CA ILE A 89 -1.42 -1.07 -9.75
C ILE A 89 -2.49 -1.44 -8.73
N VAL A 90 -3.51 -2.17 -9.19
CA VAL A 90 -4.52 -2.78 -8.33
C VAL A 90 -4.37 -4.29 -8.40
N ALA A 91 -4.15 -4.90 -7.25
CA ALA A 91 -3.97 -6.35 -7.12
C ALA A 91 -4.67 -6.85 -5.85
N ALA A 92 -4.81 -8.16 -5.72
CA ALA A 92 -5.24 -8.75 -4.47
C ALA A 92 -4.63 -10.15 -4.25
N PHE A 93 -4.65 -10.56 -2.99
CA PHE A 93 -4.17 -11.85 -2.50
C PHE A 93 -5.34 -12.58 -1.83
N GLY A 94 -5.42 -13.90 -1.95
CA GLY A 94 -6.63 -14.66 -1.56
C GLY A 94 -7.67 -14.78 -2.66
N ALA A 95 -7.40 -14.30 -3.87
CA ALA A 95 -8.22 -14.48 -5.06
C ALA A 95 -7.35 -14.67 -6.32
N PRO A 96 -7.87 -15.26 -7.43
CA PRO A 96 -9.14 -15.97 -7.54
C PRO A 96 -9.14 -17.32 -6.81
N LEU A 97 -7.97 -17.79 -6.37
CA LEU A 97 -7.80 -19.00 -5.55
C LEU A 97 -7.73 -18.63 -4.07
N GLU A 98 -8.28 -19.49 -3.21
CA GLU A 98 -8.18 -19.32 -1.77
C GLU A 98 -6.71 -19.40 -1.32
N GLN A 99 -6.32 -18.49 -0.44
CA GLN A 99 -4.97 -18.38 0.08
C GLN A 99 -5.03 -17.93 1.54
N SER A 100 -4.84 -18.86 2.49
CA SER A 100 -4.98 -18.55 3.91
C SER A 100 -3.92 -17.58 4.45
N ASP A 101 -2.76 -17.51 3.79
CA ASP A 101 -1.65 -16.61 4.13
C ASP A 101 -1.65 -15.32 3.28
N HIS A 102 -2.79 -14.95 2.70
CA HIS A 102 -2.92 -13.82 1.77
C HIS A 102 -2.32 -12.50 2.29
N ALA A 103 -2.53 -12.18 3.57
CA ALA A 103 -2.00 -10.95 4.19
C ALA A 103 -0.47 -10.99 4.33
N VAL A 104 0.09 -12.14 4.73
CA VAL A 104 1.54 -12.33 4.82
C VAL A 104 2.17 -12.15 3.44
N LYS A 105 1.61 -12.81 2.43
CA LYS A 105 2.11 -12.77 1.05
C LYS A 105 2.02 -11.36 0.46
N ALA A 106 0.92 -10.65 0.70
CA ALA A 106 0.79 -9.26 0.28
C ALA A 106 1.88 -8.36 0.92
N CYS A 107 2.11 -8.50 2.23
CA CYS A 107 3.17 -7.74 2.90
C CYS A 107 4.57 -8.07 2.36
N LEU A 108 4.89 -9.35 2.16
CA LEU A 108 6.19 -9.75 1.62
C LEU A 108 6.39 -9.22 0.19
N ALA A 109 5.36 -9.30 -0.66
CA ALA A 109 5.38 -8.71 -2.00
C ALA A 109 5.60 -7.20 -1.96
N THR A 110 4.98 -6.49 -1.01
CA THR A 110 5.20 -5.06 -0.82
C THR A 110 6.64 -4.73 -0.42
N ILE A 111 7.25 -5.50 0.47
CA ILE A 111 8.65 -5.30 0.88
C ILE A 111 9.57 -5.52 -0.32
N ASP A 112 9.32 -6.57 -1.10
CA ASP A 112 10.13 -6.88 -2.30
C ASP A 112 9.92 -5.86 -3.41
N ASN A 113 8.71 -5.33 -3.59
CA ASN A 113 8.45 -4.22 -4.50
C ASN A 113 9.26 -2.97 -4.13
N GLN A 114 9.27 -2.60 -2.85
CA GLN A 114 10.07 -1.45 -2.41
C GLN A 114 11.57 -1.70 -2.60
N GLN A 115 12.05 -2.93 -2.36
CA GLN A 115 13.45 -3.29 -2.64
C GLN A 115 13.75 -3.21 -4.14
N ARG A 116 12.91 -3.82 -4.97
CA ARG A 116 13.09 -3.87 -6.42
C ARG A 116 13.06 -2.47 -7.02
N LEU A 117 12.19 -1.59 -6.53
CA LEU A 117 12.14 -0.20 -6.94
C LEU A 117 13.42 0.56 -6.59
N ARG A 118 14.06 0.27 -5.45
CA ARG A 118 15.38 0.85 -5.12
C ARG A 118 16.46 0.40 -6.10
N GLU A 119 16.48 -0.88 -6.46
CA GLU A 119 17.40 -1.42 -7.46
C GLU A 119 17.17 -0.79 -8.84
N LEU A 120 15.90 -0.67 -9.24
CA LEU A 120 15.51 -0.04 -10.50
C LEU A 120 15.91 1.44 -10.54
N ASN A 121 15.80 2.16 -9.42
CA ASN A 121 16.25 3.54 -9.32
C ASN A 121 17.77 3.71 -9.39
N VAL A 122 18.57 2.68 -9.02
CA VAL A 122 20.02 2.69 -9.26
C VAL A 122 20.28 2.58 -10.75
N LYS A 123 19.64 1.62 -11.42
CA LYS A 123 19.70 1.46 -12.88
C LYS A 123 19.29 2.74 -13.61
N PHE A 124 18.14 3.32 -13.27
CA PHE A 124 17.66 4.57 -13.89
C PHE A 124 18.64 5.71 -13.73
N LYS A 125 19.26 5.83 -12.55
CA LYS A 125 20.29 6.85 -12.32
C LYS A 125 21.52 6.65 -13.20
N GLU A 126 21.98 5.40 -13.37
CA GLU A 126 23.11 5.06 -14.24
C GLU A 126 22.80 5.33 -15.72
N GLU A 127 21.55 5.15 -16.13
CA GLU A 127 21.04 5.46 -17.47
C GLU A 127 20.71 6.96 -17.67
N GLY A 128 20.86 7.80 -16.64
CA GLY A 128 20.50 9.23 -16.69
C GLY A 128 19.00 9.51 -16.70
N ARG A 129 18.17 8.52 -16.33
CA ARG A 129 16.70 8.61 -16.25
C ARG A 129 16.25 9.15 -14.88
N LEU A 130 15.00 9.61 -14.82
CA LEU A 130 14.38 10.05 -13.59
C LEU A 130 14.17 8.88 -12.63
N GLN A 131 14.48 9.11 -11.36
CA GLN A 131 14.18 8.18 -10.27
C GLN A 131 12.74 8.41 -9.79
N ILE A 132 12.07 7.34 -9.39
CA ILE A 132 10.67 7.35 -8.96
C ILE A 132 10.51 6.73 -7.57
N GLN A 133 9.43 7.11 -6.89
CA GLN A 133 9.02 6.49 -5.63
C GLN A 133 7.57 6.04 -5.79
N ALA A 134 7.19 4.97 -5.12
CA ALA A 134 5.83 4.47 -5.16
C ALA A 134 5.31 4.27 -3.73
N ARG A 135 4.06 4.69 -3.53
CA ARG A 135 3.34 4.46 -2.28
C ARG A 135 2.47 3.22 -2.44
N ILE A 136 2.37 2.43 -1.38
CA ILE A 136 1.63 1.16 -1.37
C ILE A 136 0.69 1.16 -0.15
N GLY A 137 -0.55 0.77 -0.40
CA GLY A 137 -1.60 0.61 0.61
C GLY A 137 -2.16 -0.81 0.61
N LEU A 138 -2.16 -1.46 1.78
CA LEU A 138 -2.76 -2.80 1.94
C LEU A 138 -3.92 -2.78 2.94
N ASN A 139 -5.02 -3.42 2.57
CA ASN A 139 -6.11 -3.68 3.50
C ASN A 139 -6.63 -5.11 3.37
N SER A 140 -6.88 -5.75 4.50
CA SER A 140 -7.46 -7.09 4.56
C SER A 140 -8.89 -7.01 5.04
N GLY A 141 -9.79 -7.72 4.37
CA GLY A 141 -11.21 -7.73 4.74
C GLY A 141 -12.05 -8.54 3.76
N ARG A 142 -13.34 -8.69 4.09
CA ARG A 142 -14.30 -9.38 3.22
C ARG A 142 -14.76 -8.45 2.10
N VAL A 143 -14.67 -8.94 0.88
CA VAL A 143 -15.04 -8.23 -0.34
C VAL A 143 -15.80 -9.17 -1.28
N LEU A 144 -16.49 -8.61 -2.26
CA LEU A 144 -17.04 -9.39 -3.37
C LEU A 144 -15.94 -9.60 -4.40
N VAL A 145 -15.66 -10.86 -4.75
CA VAL A 145 -14.71 -11.25 -5.80
C VAL A 145 -15.48 -11.93 -6.92
N GLY A 146 -15.35 -11.46 -8.16
CA GLY A 146 -15.99 -12.11 -9.29
C GLY A 146 -16.05 -11.28 -10.56
N ASN A 147 -16.92 -11.70 -11.48
CA ASN A 147 -17.10 -11.02 -12.77
C ASN A 147 -18.07 -9.87 -12.63
N VAL A 148 -17.58 -8.65 -12.88
CA VAL A 148 -18.36 -7.42 -12.78
C VAL A 148 -18.25 -6.65 -14.08
N GLY A 149 -19.34 -6.05 -14.53
CA GLY A 149 -19.38 -5.23 -15.74
C GLY A 149 -20.75 -5.25 -16.39
N SER A 150 -20.75 -5.14 -17.72
CA SER A 150 -21.95 -5.28 -18.55
C SER A 150 -21.99 -6.67 -19.20
N THR A 151 -23.13 -7.03 -19.79
CA THR A 151 -23.27 -8.30 -20.53
C THR A 151 -22.25 -8.48 -21.66
N ASN A 152 -21.71 -7.37 -22.20
CA ASN A 152 -20.77 -7.39 -23.32
C ASN A 152 -19.32 -7.15 -22.90
N ARG A 153 -19.07 -6.82 -21.62
CA ARG A 153 -17.73 -6.52 -21.10
C ARG A 153 -17.68 -6.81 -19.61
N LEU A 154 -17.04 -7.93 -19.29
CA LEU A 154 -16.82 -8.42 -17.93
C LEU A 154 -15.35 -8.25 -17.54
N SER A 155 -15.12 -7.93 -16.28
CA SER A 155 -13.80 -7.96 -15.64
C SER A 155 -13.90 -8.78 -14.37
N TYR A 156 -12.97 -9.71 -14.18
CA TYR A 156 -12.81 -10.37 -12.88
C TYR A 156 -12.08 -9.41 -11.95
N THR A 157 -12.71 -9.02 -10.83
CA THR A 157 -12.22 -7.94 -9.98
C THR A 157 -12.68 -8.12 -8.53
N VAL A 158 -12.06 -7.37 -7.61
CA VAL A 158 -12.50 -7.23 -6.21
C VAL A 158 -13.26 -5.92 -6.02
N ILE A 159 -14.41 -5.97 -5.34
CA ILE A 159 -15.24 -4.79 -5.05
C ILE A 159 -15.72 -4.82 -3.61
N GLY A 160 -15.67 -3.67 -2.94
CA GLY A 160 -16.21 -3.51 -1.60
C GLY A 160 -15.62 -2.30 -0.89
N ASP A 161 -16.19 -1.96 0.27
CA ASP A 161 -15.69 -0.87 1.09
C ASP A 161 -14.24 -1.12 1.58
N GLU A 162 -13.90 -2.38 1.85
CA GLU A 162 -12.54 -2.78 2.22
C GLU A 162 -11.54 -2.63 1.07
N VAL A 163 -11.99 -2.71 -0.19
CA VAL A 163 -11.16 -2.39 -1.37
C VAL A 163 -10.81 -0.89 -1.37
N ASN A 164 -11.82 -0.04 -1.16
CA ASN A 164 -11.63 1.41 -1.11
C ASN A 164 -10.72 1.85 0.04
N LEU A 165 -10.76 1.16 1.18
CA LEU A 165 -9.84 1.42 2.28
C LEU A 165 -8.39 1.19 1.86
N GLY A 166 -8.08 0.13 1.10
CA GLY A 166 -6.73 -0.11 0.56
C GLY A 166 -6.21 1.08 -0.27
N ALA A 167 -7.02 1.58 -1.19
CA ALA A 167 -6.68 2.77 -1.99
C ALA A 167 -6.47 4.03 -1.13
N ARG A 168 -7.29 4.20 -0.07
CA ARG A 168 -7.12 5.34 0.85
C ARG A 168 -5.84 5.23 1.67
N LEU A 169 -5.39 4.03 2.02
CA LEU A 169 -4.14 3.80 2.74
C LEU A 169 -2.92 4.09 1.86
N GLU A 170 -2.96 3.73 0.56
CA GLU A 170 -1.93 4.16 -0.39
C GLU A 170 -1.79 5.67 -0.33
N ALA A 171 -2.89 6.39 -0.52
CA ALA A 171 -2.87 7.84 -0.58
C ALA A 171 -2.45 8.47 0.76
N ALA A 172 -2.80 7.84 1.89
CA ALA A 172 -2.53 8.34 3.24
C ALA A 172 -1.03 8.37 3.59
N ASN A 173 -0.20 7.55 2.94
CA ASN A 173 1.26 7.55 3.12
C ASN A 173 1.88 8.96 3.04
N LYS A 174 1.37 9.84 2.17
CA LYS A 174 1.93 11.20 1.98
C LYS A 174 1.87 12.06 3.24
N TYR A 175 0.91 11.83 4.13
CA TYR A 175 0.75 12.61 5.36
C TYR A 175 1.74 12.19 6.45
N TYR A 176 2.33 11.01 6.31
CA TYR A 176 3.30 10.46 7.25
C TYR A 176 4.70 10.34 6.64
N GLY A 177 4.89 10.71 5.37
CA GLY A 177 6.17 10.55 4.68
C GLY A 177 6.62 9.09 4.58
N THR A 178 5.67 8.15 4.53
CA THR A 178 5.92 6.71 4.39
C THR A 178 5.66 6.26 2.96
N TYR A 179 6.02 5.01 2.64
CA TYR A 179 5.76 4.42 1.31
C TYR A 179 4.95 3.12 1.37
N THR A 180 4.70 2.59 2.55
CA THR A 180 4.04 1.30 2.76
C THR A 180 3.12 1.39 3.97
N MET A 181 1.81 1.42 3.74
CA MET A 181 0.82 1.52 4.81
C MET A 181 -0.13 0.32 4.80
N ILE A 182 -0.37 -0.25 5.97
CA ILE A 182 -1.25 -1.40 6.15
C ILE A 182 -2.31 -1.11 7.22
N SER A 183 -3.51 -1.67 7.06
CA SER A 183 -4.55 -1.59 8.09
C SER A 183 -4.23 -2.48 9.30
N GLU A 184 -4.89 -2.21 10.44
CA GLU A 184 -4.83 -3.06 11.63
C GLU A 184 -5.17 -4.52 11.33
N ARG A 185 -6.17 -4.79 10.49
CA ARG A 185 -6.53 -6.18 10.11
C ARG A 185 -5.40 -6.88 9.36
N THR A 186 -4.76 -6.20 8.41
CA THR A 186 -3.60 -6.75 7.69
C THR A 186 -2.43 -7.00 8.64
N TYR A 187 -2.14 -6.05 9.54
CA TYR A 187 -1.11 -6.21 10.56
C TYR A 187 -1.38 -7.44 11.44
N GLU A 188 -2.58 -7.58 12.00
CA GLU A 188 -2.93 -8.70 12.88
C GLU A 188 -2.78 -10.07 12.20
N LEU A 189 -3.08 -10.16 10.90
CA LEU A 189 -2.93 -11.39 10.12
C LEU A 189 -1.46 -11.71 9.76
N ALA A 190 -0.55 -10.72 9.79
CA ALA A 190 0.82 -10.86 9.30
C ALA A 190 1.93 -10.61 10.34
N LYS A 191 1.61 -10.08 11.52
CA LYS A 191 2.57 -9.55 12.53
C LYS A 191 3.69 -10.50 12.99
N ASP A 192 3.50 -11.80 12.84
CA ASP A 192 4.51 -12.81 13.16
C ASP A 192 5.60 -12.93 12.09
N TYR A 193 5.34 -12.43 10.87
CA TYR A 193 6.21 -12.52 9.70
C TYR A 193 6.83 -11.18 9.28
N ILE A 194 6.36 -10.07 9.88
CA ILE A 194 6.76 -8.71 9.51
C ILE A 194 7.22 -7.91 10.73
N GLU A 195 8.00 -6.86 10.46
CA GLU A 195 8.22 -5.73 11.35
C GLU A 195 7.40 -4.55 10.83
N ALA A 196 6.64 -3.92 11.73
CA ALA A 196 5.80 -2.78 11.43
C ALA A 196 5.78 -1.84 12.64
N ARG A 197 5.48 -0.56 12.42
CA ARG A 197 5.19 0.40 13.50
C ARG A 197 3.79 0.95 13.37
N GLU A 198 3.13 1.19 14.50
CA GLU A 198 1.86 1.92 14.50
C GLU A 198 2.11 3.36 14.05
N LEU A 199 1.35 3.86 13.08
CA LEU A 199 1.49 5.24 12.59
C LEU A 199 0.51 6.18 13.25
N ASP A 200 -0.78 5.83 13.26
CA ASP A 200 -1.83 6.69 13.78
C ASP A 200 -3.16 5.94 13.89
N MET A 201 -4.14 6.62 14.47
CA MET A 201 -5.55 6.30 14.34
C MET A 201 -6.20 7.34 13.42
N ILE A 202 -6.58 6.95 12.21
CA ILE A 202 -7.08 7.89 11.18
C ILE A 202 -8.56 7.68 10.88
N ARG A 203 -9.28 8.78 10.64
CA ARG A 203 -10.57 8.72 9.96
C ARG A 203 -10.34 9.02 8.49
N VAL A 204 -10.44 7.99 7.65
CA VAL A 204 -10.38 8.16 6.19
C VAL A 204 -11.71 8.71 5.67
N VAL A 205 -11.64 9.52 4.61
CA VAL A 205 -12.83 10.12 3.98
C VAL A 205 -13.85 9.03 3.65
N GLY A 206 -15.07 9.16 4.16
CA GLY A 206 -16.16 8.21 3.90
C GLY A 206 -16.26 7.01 4.85
N LYS A 207 -15.40 6.87 5.88
CA LYS A 207 -15.60 5.93 7.00
C LYS A 207 -15.91 6.71 8.28
N GLU A 208 -16.94 6.28 9.02
CA GLU A 208 -17.26 6.86 10.33
C GLU A 208 -16.29 6.38 11.42
N LYS A 209 -16.00 5.07 11.40
CA LYS A 209 -15.10 4.44 12.37
C LYS A 209 -13.64 4.75 12.02
N PRO A 210 -12.84 5.22 12.99
CA PRO A 210 -11.41 5.38 12.78
C PRO A 210 -10.75 4.02 12.60
N VAL A 211 -9.65 4.00 11.85
CA VAL A 211 -8.85 2.82 11.56
C VAL A 211 -7.44 3.07 12.06
N LYS A 212 -6.91 2.12 12.84
CA LYS A 212 -5.49 2.13 13.19
C LYS A 212 -4.69 1.66 11.99
N VAL A 213 -3.62 2.38 11.70
CA VAL A 213 -2.76 2.13 10.54
C VAL A 213 -1.32 1.94 10.96
N TYR A 214 -0.61 1.14 10.19
CA TYR A 214 0.77 0.77 10.46
C TYR A 214 1.63 1.03 9.23
N GLU A 215 2.89 1.37 9.44
CA GLU A 215 3.90 1.32 8.39
C GLU A 215 4.47 -0.10 8.35
N LEU A 216 4.44 -0.73 7.17
CA LEU A 216 5.11 -1.99 6.94
C LEU A 216 6.58 -1.72 6.64
N ILE A 217 7.49 -2.19 7.50
CA ILE A 217 8.90 -1.80 7.45
C ILE A 217 9.72 -2.88 6.75
N ASP A 218 9.67 -4.10 7.27
CA ASP A 218 10.50 -5.20 6.77
C ASP A 218 9.94 -6.55 7.20
N ARG A 219 10.64 -7.62 6.85
CA ARG A 219 10.45 -8.98 7.34
C ARG A 219 10.81 -9.07 8.81
N LYS A 220 10.21 -10.06 9.50
CA LYS A 220 10.47 -10.29 10.92
C LYS A 220 11.96 -10.40 11.22
N GLY A 221 12.45 -9.58 12.14
CA GLY A 221 13.85 -9.61 12.57
C GLY A 221 14.86 -9.05 11.56
N GLN A 222 14.43 -8.49 10.42
CA GLN A 222 15.35 -7.96 9.40
C GLN A 222 15.59 -6.45 9.51
N ILE A 223 14.87 -5.74 10.38
CA ILE A 223 15.13 -4.32 10.62
C ILE A 223 16.52 -4.08 11.21
N GLU A 224 17.24 -3.11 10.63
CA GLU A 224 18.52 -2.65 11.16
C GLU A 224 18.38 -2.12 12.60
N LYS A 225 19.45 -2.28 13.38
CA LYS A 225 19.49 -1.79 14.78
C LYS A 225 19.22 -0.29 14.87
N SER A 226 19.80 0.50 13.95
CA SER A 226 19.59 1.95 13.82
C SER A 226 18.10 2.29 13.68
N LYS A 227 17.41 1.63 12.74
CA LYS A 227 15.98 1.84 12.50
C LYS A 227 15.13 1.37 13.68
N ARG A 228 15.48 0.26 14.33
CA ARG A 228 14.82 -0.22 15.56
C ARG A 228 14.87 0.81 16.70
N GLU A 229 16.00 1.52 16.85
CA GLU A 229 16.13 2.60 17.83
C GLU A 229 15.26 3.82 17.49
N VAL A 230 15.16 4.19 16.20
CA VAL A 230 14.27 5.25 15.72
C VAL A 230 12.81 4.92 16.01
N ILE A 231 12.38 3.69 15.67
CA ILE A 231 11.01 3.22 15.91
C ILE A 231 10.66 3.29 17.40
N LYS A 232 11.56 2.82 18.28
CA LYS A 232 11.31 2.85 19.72
C LYS A 232 11.12 4.28 20.25
N LEU A 233 11.99 5.21 19.84
CA LEU A 233 11.88 6.63 20.22
C LEU A 233 10.57 7.24 19.71
N TYR A 234 10.20 6.89 18.48
CA TYR A 234 8.93 7.31 17.89
C TYR A 234 7.73 6.75 18.66
N GLU A 235 7.71 5.47 19.01
CA GLU A 235 6.62 4.84 19.77
C GLU A 235 6.47 5.44 21.18
N ASP A 236 7.59 5.68 21.86
CA ASP A 236 7.59 6.41 23.15
C ASP A 236 7.04 7.84 22.97
N GLY A 237 7.41 8.52 21.87
CA GLY A 237 6.89 9.84 21.53
C GLY A 237 5.40 9.84 21.23
N LEU A 238 4.90 8.83 20.50
CA LEU A 238 3.49 8.64 20.19
C LEU A 238 2.67 8.42 21.46
N LYS A 239 3.21 7.71 22.45
CA LYS A 239 2.59 7.56 23.77
C LYS A 239 2.46 8.91 24.48
N MET A 240 3.53 9.71 24.55
CA MET A 240 3.50 11.05 25.16
C MET A 240 2.52 11.98 24.44
N TYR A 241 2.47 11.89 23.10
CA TYR A 241 1.49 12.63 22.30
C TYR A 241 0.05 12.28 22.71
N ARG A 242 -0.28 10.99 22.88
CA ARG A 242 -1.62 10.57 23.31
C ARG A 242 -1.97 11.02 24.73
N GLU A 243 -0.97 11.13 25.60
CA GLU A 243 -1.08 11.66 26.96
C GLU A 243 -1.14 13.21 27.02
N LYS A 244 -1.13 13.89 25.87
CA LYS A 244 -1.11 15.36 25.73
C LYS A 244 0.16 16.02 26.30
N GLU A 245 1.22 15.24 26.46
CA GLU A 245 2.54 15.67 26.94
C GLU A 245 3.40 16.15 25.76
N TRP A 246 2.96 17.24 25.11
CA TRP A 246 3.48 17.69 23.81
C TRP A 246 4.98 17.92 23.79
N GLN A 247 5.53 18.56 24.81
CA GLN A 247 6.96 18.83 24.87
C GLN A 247 7.78 17.54 25.01
N LYS A 248 7.34 16.59 25.86
CA LYS A 248 8.00 15.29 26.00
C LYS A 248 7.95 14.49 24.69
N ALA A 249 6.82 14.55 23.99
CA ALA A 249 6.66 13.94 22.68
C ALA A 249 7.63 14.54 21.65
N ILE A 250 7.70 15.88 21.56
CA ILE A 250 8.65 16.59 20.68
C ILE A 250 10.09 16.17 20.98
N ASP A 251 10.49 16.11 22.25
CA ASP A 251 11.86 15.74 22.63
C ASP A 251 12.20 14.31 22.18
N LEU A 252 11.24 13.38 22.22
CA LEU A 252 11.41 11.99 21.76
C LEU A 252 11.47 11.91 20.23
N PHE A 253 10.59 12.60 19.51
CA PHE A 253 10.63 12.67 18.06
C PHE A 253 11.93 13.34 17.57
N GLN A 254 12.41 14.39 18.24
CA GLN A 254 13.68 15.01 17.87
C GLN A 254 14.87 14.07 18.09
N LYS A 255 14.84 13.23 19.14
CA LYS A 255 15.86 12.17 19.31
C LYS A 255 15.80 11.13 18.19
N ALA A 256 14.61 10.78 17.71
CA ALA A 256 14.44 9.91 16.55
C ALA A 256 15.00 10.59 15.28
N LEU A 257 14.68 11.86 15.06
CA LEU A 257 15.16 12.66 13.92
C LEU A 257 16.67 12.92 13.93
N ASN A 258 17.29 12.99 15.11
CA ASN A 258 18.75 13.07 15.21
C ASN A 258 19.44 11.78 14.73
N LYS A 259 18.74 10.63 14.73
CA LYS A 259 19.23 9.35 14.21
C LYS A 259 18.86 9.14 12.74
N ASP A 260 17.64 9.54 12.37
CA ASP A 260 17.12 9.48 11.00
C ASP A 260 16.40 10.80 10.67
N PRO A 261 17.10 11.78 10.07
CA PRO A 261 16.52 13.09 9.75
C PRO A 261 15.36 13.04 8.75
N HIS A 262 15.19 11.90 8.07
CA HIS A 262 14.17 11.68 7.06
C HIS A 262 13.01 10.83 7.57
N ASP A 263 12.93 10.54 8.88
CA ASP A 263 11.82 9.78 9.46
C ASP A 263 10.51 10.59 9.41
N GLY A 264 9.73 10.35 8.36
CA GLY A 264 8.47 11.04 8.07
C GLY A 264 7.50 11.09 9.25
N PRO A 265 7.20 9.97 9.93
CA PRO A 265 6.27 9.99 11.06
C PRO A 265 6.75 10.87 12.21
N SER A 266 8.04 10.84 12.56
CA SER A 266 8.61 11.73 13.58
C SER A 266 8.52 13.21 13.19
N LEU A 267 8.72 13.55 11.90
CA LEU A 267 8.51 14.92 11.39
C LEU A 267 7.04 15.34 11.54
N THR A 268 6.11 14.51 11.07
CA THR A 268 4.67 14.78 11.11
C THR A 268 4.19 15.04 12.53
N TYR A 269 4.57 14.19 13.49
CA TYR A 269 4.15 14.36 14.87
C TYR A 269 4.85 15.51 15.59
N THR A 270 6.10 15.83 15.25
CA THR A 270 6.77 17.03 15.76
C THR A 270 5.99 18.29 15.39
N GLU A 271 5.62 18.45 14.13
CA GLU A 271 4.83 19.60 13.66
C GLU A 271 3.43 19.62 14.27
N ARG A 272 2.79 18.45 14.42
CA ARG A 272 1.47 18.34 15.05
C ARG A 272 1.50 18.75 16.53
N CYS A 273 2.49 18.29 17.29
CA CYS A 273 2.69 18.70 18.68
C CYS A 273 2.91 20.21 18.80
N LYS A 274 3.76 20.81 17.95
CA LYS A 274 3.97 22.26 17.93
C LYS A 274 2.66 23.02 17.66
N GLY A 275 1.85 22.52 16.73
CA GLY A 275 0.52 23.07 16.45
C GLY A 275 -0.41 23.02 17.66
N TYR A 276 -0.43 21.90 18.39
CA TYR A 276 -1.28 21.75 19.59
C TYR A 276 -0.79 22.51 20.81
N THR A 277 0.50 22.82 20.92
CA THR A 277 0.99 23.77 21.94
C THR A 277 0.41 25.17 21.72
N GLN A 278 0.18 25.57 20.48
CA GLN A 278 -0.41 26.87 20.14
C GLN A 278 -1.95 26.83 20.15
N ASN A 279 -2.54 25.74 19.66
CA ASN A 279 -3.98 25.55 19.54
C ASN A 279 -4.37 24.17 20.08
N PRO A 280 -4.56 24.02 21.40
CA PRO A 280 -4.87 22.74 22.02
C PRO A 280 -6.15 22.12 21.44
N PRO A 281 -6.19 20.79 21.24
CA PRO A 281 -7.40 20.12 20.81
C PRO A 281 -8.47 20.18 21.91
N PRO A 282 -9.76 19.99 21.56
CA PRO A 282 -10.85 19.92 22.53
C PRO A 282 -10.59 18.89 23.65
N GLU A 283 -11.19 19.07 24.82
CA GLU A 283 -11.03 18.14 25.95
C GLU A 283 -11.39 16.69 25.59
N ASN A 284 -12.44 16.52 24.78
CA ASN A 284 -12.96 15.24 24.29
C ASN A 284 -12.25 14.69 23.05
N TRP A 285 -11.07 15.22 22.70
CA TRP A 285 -10.31 14.72 21.57
C TRP A 285 -9.89 13.27 21.78
N ASP A 286 -10.25 12.42 20.83
CA ASP A 286 -10.12 10.96 20.84
C ASP A 286 -8.78 10.46 20.27
N GLY A 287 -7.84 11.37 20.01
CA GLY A 287 -6.56 11.04 19.40
C GLY A 287 -6.64 10.77 17.89
N VAL A 288 -7.83 10.88 17.29
CA VAL A 288 -8.04 10.57 15.87
C VAL A 288 -7.62 11.75 15.01
N TYR A 289 -6.81 11.47 13.99
CA TYR A 289 -6.50 12.43 12.95
C TYR A 289 -7.49 12.30 11.78
N VAL A 290 -8.13 13.41 11.42
CA VAL A 290 -9.04 13.45 10.26
C VAL A 290 -8.23 13.87 9.05
N LEU A 291 -8.06 12.96 8.09
CA LEU A 291 -7.46 13.29 6.81
C LEU A 291 -8.44 14.15 6.03
N THR A 292 -8.18 15.46 5.97
CA THR A 292 -8.93 16.35 5.08
C THR A 292 -8.41 16.16 3.66
N ALA A 293 -9.34 15.89 2.74
CA ALA A 293 -9.01 15.94 1.32
C ALA A 293 -8.56 17.36 0.98
N LYS A 294 -7.37 17.48 0.40
CA LYS A 294 -7.01 18.62 -0.45
C LYS A 294 -7.01 18.11 -1.87
#